data_AF-A0A958BUZ4-F1
#
_entry.id   AF-A0A958BUZ4-F1
#
_cell.length_a   1.000
_cell.length_b   1.000
_cell.length_c   1.000
_cell.angle_alpha   90.00
_cell.angle_beta   90.00
_cell.angle_gamma   90.00
#
_symmetry.space_group_name_H-M   'P 1'
#
loop_
_entity.id
_entity.type
_entity.pdbx_description
1 polymer ?
#
loop_
_entity_poly.entity_id
_entity_poly.type
_entity_poly.pdbx_seq_one_letter_code
_entity_poly.pdbx_strand_id
1 'polypeptide(L)'
;MFDKSDRNRRTRTRNKKRIQPKPRLLQRLRRRDIILLTGLSTFACFVVVIVALLILRYQPVNSATSSAVVKMVPTVLPVHTVTFTQITGLSQFQPAWAAGQAWAADAQLIAASASWPGVLSVGQVGEPVQWSYRFYSPSLQRLLITKVEPDNQVTTVEHVGKITLPPPILDTDSWLIDSPAALAIWLDYGGAELLRRNPGLELLVQLRTIKNYPGPVWMVIGLDKRTQDIFVVVIDAAEGTVVSTDSSLEL
;
A
#
# COMPACT_ATOMS: atom_id res chain seq x y z
N MET A 1 -68.14 21.03 40.48
CA MET A 1 -69.11 19.97 40.09
C MET A 1 -69.66 20.36 38.72
N PHE A 2 -69.92 19.36 37.89
CA PHE A 2 -70.22 19.39 36.45
C PHE A 2 -71.19 20.47 35.93
N ASP A 3 -71.13 20.65 34.60
CA ASP A 3 -72.26 20.71 33.64
C ASP A 3 -72.27 22.00 32.81
N LYS A 4 -71.77 22.02 31.57
CA LYS A 4 -72.30 21.48 30.29
C LYS A 4 -73.59 22.18 29.81
N SER A 5 -73.55 22.43 28.51
CA SER A 5 -74.69 22.65 27.61
C SER A 5 -75.19 24.08 27.43
N ASP A 6 -74.89 24.54 26.21
CA ASP A 6 -75.87 24.78 25.17
C ASP A 6 -76.35 26.21 24.87
N ARG A 7 -76.24 26.46 23.56
CA ARG A 7 -77.16 27.18 22.69
C ARG A 7 -77.10 28.71 22.58
N ASN A 8 -76.77 29.06 21.34
CA ASN A 8 -77.50 29.98 20.48
C ASN A 8 -77.53 31.46 20.88
N ARG A 9 -76.80 32.29 20.12
CA ARG A 9 -77.49 33.20 19.21
C ARG A 9 -76.60 33.72 18.08
N ARG A 10 -77.19 33.66 16.89
CA ARG A 10 -76.74 34.24 15.63
C ARG A 10 -76.65 35.76 15.74
N THR A 11 -75.60 36.34 15.16
CA THR A 11 -75.75 37.57 14.36
C THR A 11 -74.80 37.54 13.17
N ARG A 12 -75.37 37.92 12.05
CA ARG A 12 -74.90 37.80 10.69
C ARG A 12 -74.29 39.15 10.32
N THR A 13 -72.98 39.27 10.18
CA THR A 13 -72.35 40.43 9.54
C THR A 13 -71.47 39.98 8.39
N ARG A 14 -72.02 40.28 7.21
CA ARG A 14 -71.49 40.18 5.86
C ARG A 14 -70.15 40.93 5.77
N ASN A 15 -69.02 40.23 5.93
CA ASN A 15 -67.71 40.87 5.71
C ASN A 15 -67.19 40.55 4.30
N LYS A 16 -67.02 41.63 3.54
CA LYS A 16 -66.60 41.66 2.14
C LYS A 16 -65.28 40.92 1.95
N LYS A 17 -65.31 39.95 1.04
CA LYS A 17 -64.18 39.24 0.45
C LYS A 17 -63.22 40.26 -0.20
N ARG A 18 -62.30 40.83 0.58
CA ARG A 18 -61.14 41.58 0.07
C ARG A 18 -60.12 40.57 -0.40
N ILE A 19 -60.08 40.35 -1.70
CA ILE A 19 -58.99 39.70 -2.42
C ILE A 19 -57.75 40.57 -2.14
N GLN A 20 -56.92 40.12 -1.20
CA GLN A 20 -55.59 40.68 -0.97
C GLN A 20 -54.77 40.41 -2.25
N PRO A 21 -54.30 41.45 -2.97
CA PRO A 21 -53.40 41.23 -4.08
C PRO A 21 -52.12 40.58 -3.54
N LYS A 22 -51.76 39.42 -4.08
CA LYS A 22 -50.45 38.78 -3.85
C LYS A 22 -49.37 39.86 -3.96
N PRO A 23 -48.50 40.05 -2.95
CA PRO A 23 -47.41 41.00 -3.06
C PRO A 23 -46.55 40.59 -4.25
N ARG A 24 -46.55 41.42 -5.30
CA ARG A 24 -45.62 41.33 -6.43
C ARG A 24 -44.23 41.74 -5.94
N LEU A 25 -43.61 40.91 -5.11
CA LEU A 25 -42.24 41.06 -4.60
C LEU A 25 -41.17 40.66 -5.63
N LEU A 26 -41.56 40.50 -6.90
CA LEU A 26 -40.68 40.27 -8.04
C LEU A 26 -40.67 41.50 -8.98
N GLN A 27 -40.56 42.70 -8.42
CA GLN A 27 -40.35 43.92 -9.22
C GLN A 27 -39.01 44.57 -8.88
N ARG A 28 -38.11 44.50 -9.87
CA ARG A 28 -36.76 45.08 -9.97
C ARG A 28 -35.61 44.31 -9.30
N LEU A 29 -35.45 43.04 -9.67
CA LEU A 29 -34.08 42.54 -9.86
C LEU A 29 -33.48 43.35 -11.02
N ARG A 30 -32.51 44.22 -10.73
CA ARG A 30 -31.79 44.94 -11.78
C ARG A 30 -31.05 43.89 -12.61
N ARG A 31 -30.77 44.15 -13.89
CA ARG A 31 -30.00 43.22 -14.74
C ARG A 31 -28.68 42.78 -14.08
N ARG A 32 -28.10 43.63 -13.24
CA ARG A 32 -26.91 43.34 -12.41
C ARG A 32 -27.17 42.22 -11.40
N ASP A 33 -28.32 42.21 -10.75
CA ASP A 33 -28.68 41.20 -9.74
C ASP A 33 -28.88 39.83 -10.38
N ILE A 34 -29.44 39.78 -11.61
CA ILE A 34 -29.59 38.54 -12.37
C ILE A 34 -28.21 37.96 -12.72
N ILE A 35 -27.28 38.78 -13.21
CA ILE A 35 -25.92 38.33 -13.55
C ILE A 35 -25.17 37.82 -12.31
N LEU A 36 -25.32 38.52 -11.17
CA LEU A 36 -24.70 38.10 -9.90
C LEU A 36 -25.30 36.79 -9.39
N LEU A 37 -26.62 36.62 -9.46
CA LEU A 37 -27.29 35.37 -9.06
C LEU A 37 -26.88 34.19 -9.94
N THR A 38 -26.79 34.37 -11.26
CA THR A 38 -26.32 33.31 -12.16
C THR A 38 -24.86 32.96 -11.90
N GLY A 39 -23.99 33.96 -11.70
CA GLY A 39 -22.58 33.73 -11.40
C GLY A 39 -22.38 32.98 -10.08
N LEU A 40 -23.04 33.43 -9.02
CA LEU A 40 -22.97 32.78 -7.70
C LEU A 40 -23.48 31.33 -7.75
N SER A 41 -24.57 31.08 -8.47
CA SER A 41 -25.11 29.73 -8.65
C SER A 41 -24.13 28.82 -9.40
N THR A 42 -23.50 29.30 -10.47
CA THR A 42 -22.51 28.51 -11.22
C THR A 42 -21.27 28.19 -10.39
N PHE A 43 -20.79 29.16 -9.62
CA PHE A 43 -19.63 28.98 -8.75
C PHE A 43 -19.92 27.97 -7.63
N ALA A 44 -21.08 28.07 -6.98
CA ALA A 44 -21.48 27.11 -5.96
C ALA A 44 -21.57 25.68 -6.50
N CYS A 45 -22.13 25.50 -7.71
CA CYS A 45 -22.20 24.20 -8.36
C CYS A 45 -20.80 23.62 -8.66
N PHE A 46 -19.89 24.47 -9.15
CA PHE A 46 -18.51 24.09 -9.42
C PHE A 46 -17.75 23.64 -8.16
N VAL A 47 -17.91 24.36 -7.05
CA VAL A 47 -17.30 23.98 -5.75
C VAL A 47 -17.83 22.63 -5.25
N VAL A 48 -19.13 22.38 -5.36
CA VAL A 48 -19.72 21.09 -4.96
C VAL A 48 -19.18 19.94 -5.80
N VAL A 49 -19.01 20.11 -7.11
CA VAL A 49 -18.43 19.09 -8.00
C VAL A 49 -16.97 18.80 -7.63
N ILE A 50 -16.17 19.84 -7.34
CA ILE A 50 -14.78 19.66 -6.89
C ILE A 50 -14.73 18.89 -5.56
N VAL A 51 -15.57 19.25 -4.58
CA VAL A 51 -15.61 18.56 -3.30
C VAL A 51 -16.06 17.11 -3.46
N ALA A 52 -17.06 16.83 -4.31
CA ALA A 52 -17.48 15.47 -4.60
C ALA A 52 -16.38 14.65 -5.28
N LEU A 53 -15.65 15.22 -6.23
CA LEU A 53 -14.49 14.58 -6.87
C LEU A 53 -13.35 14.33 -5.87
N LEU A 54 -13.11 15.26 -4.94
CA LEU A 54 -12.14 15.06 -3.87
C LEU A 54 -12.59 13.94 -2.94
N ILE A 55 -13.86 13.91 -2.50
CA ILE A 55 -14.37 12.81 -1.67
C ILE A 55 -14.23 11.47 -2.41
N LEU A 56 -14.54 11.39 -3.71
CA LEU A 56 -14.38 10.16 -4.49
C LEU A 56 -12.91 9.74 -4.66
N ARG A 57 -11.99 10.70 -4.77
CA ARG A 57 -10.53 10.45 -4.82
C ARG A 57 -9.96 10.06 -3.46
N TYR A 58 -10.52 10.58 -2.38
CA TYR A 58 -10.08 10.40 -1.00
C TYR A 58 -10.93 9.42 -0.21
N GLN A 59 -11.85 8.67 -0.84
CA GLN A 59 -12.49 7.57 -0.14
C GLN A 59 -11.38 6.59 0.22
N PRO A 60 -11.08 6.40 1.52
CA PRO A 60 -10.19 5.33 1.91
C PRO A 60 -10.83 4.07 1.34
N VAL A 61 -10.05 3.30 0.58
CA VAL A 61 -10.46 1.97 0.20
C VAL A 61 -10.73 1.27 1.53
N ASN A 62 -12.02 1.17 1.89
CA ASN A 62 -12.46 0.40 3.03
C ASN A 62 -12.27 -1.04 2.58
N SER A 63 -11.02 -1.51 2.64
CA SER A 63 -10.67 -2.90 2.49
C SER A 63 -11.41 -3.59 3.62
N ALA A 64 -12.58 -4.15 3.28
CA ALA A 64 -13.33 -5.02 4.15
C ALA A 64 -12.30 -6.00 4.73
N THR A 65 -12.28 -6.09 6.06
CA THR A 65 -11.46 -7.05 6.79
C THR A 65 -11.96 -8.44 6.43
N SER A 66 -11.61 -8.89 5.23
CA SER A 66 -11.72 -10.27 4.82
C SER A 66 -10.69 -10.96 5.68
N SER A 67 -11.14 -11.69 6.71
CA SER A 67 -10.32 -12.69 7.37
C SER A 67 -9.81 -13.61 6.26
N ALA A 68 -8.59 -13.34 5.80
CA ALA A 68 -7.97 -14.07 4.73
C ALA A 68 -7.79 -15.50 5.26
N VAL A 69 -8.70 -16.38 4.86
CA VAL A 69 -8.46 -17.81 4.92
C VAL A 69 -7.23 -18.01 4.05
N VAL A 70 -6.08 -18.27 4.70
CA VAL A 70 -4.83 -18.60 4.03
C VAL A 70 -5.13 -19.82 3.18
N LYS A 71 -5.37 -19.58 1.88
CA LYS A 71 -5.67 -20.65 0.94
C LYS A 71 -4.39 -21.44 0.80
N MET A 72 -4.35 -22.63 1.39
CA MET A 72 -3.18 -23.50 1.33
C MET A 72 -2.77 -23.70 -0.13
N VAL A 73 -1.62 -23.14 -0.51
CA VAL A 73 -1.03 -23.34 -1.83
C VAL A 73 -0.48 -24.77 -1.85
N PRO A 74 -0.73 -25.56 -2.91
CA PRO A 74 -0.19 -26.91 -3.01
C PRO A 74 1.33 -26.91 -2.87
N THR A 75 1.86 -27.73 -1.96
CA THR A 75 3.31 -27.89 -1.79
C THR A 75 3.91 -28.55 -3.02
N VAL A 76 4.80 -27.84 -3.73
CA VAL A 76 5.57 -28.38 -4.87
C VAL A 76 6.81 -29.11 -4.33
N LEU A 77 7.18 -30.24 -4.94
CA LEU A 77 8.43 -30.93 -4.61
C LEU A 77 9.63 -30.08 -5.06
N PRO A 78 10.69 -29.94 -4.23
CA PRO A 78 11.85 -29.14 -4.61
C PRO A 78 12.61 -29.80 -5.75
N VAL A 79 12.80 -29.07 -6.86
CA VAL A 79 13.54 -29.55 -8.05
C VAL A 79 14.76 -28.68 -8.33
N HIS A 80 14.70 -27.39 -8.01
CA HIS A 80 15.78 -26.45 -8.27
C HIS A 80 16.67 -26.27 -7.04
N THR A 81 17.97 -26.20 -7.27
CA THR A 81 18.93 -25.68 -6.30
C THR A 81 19.60 -24.48 -6.94
N VAL A 82 19.55 -23.36 -6.25
CA VAL A 82 20.25 -22.15 -6.68
C VAL A 82 21.72 -22.32 -6.34
N THR A 83 22.60 -22.19 -7.33
CA THR A 83 24.04 -22.06 -7.06
C THR A 83 24.27 -20.62 -6.63
N PHE A 84 24.68 -20.43 -5.38
CA PHE A 84 24.97 -19.10 -4.83
C PHE A 84 26.41 -19.01 -4.34
N THR A 85 26.92 -17.79 -4.32
CA THR A 85 28.19 -17.46 -3.64
C THR A 85 27.92 -17.21 -2.15
N GLN A 86 28.94 -16.90 -1.36
CA GLN A 86 28.73 -16.48 0.04
C GLN A 86 28.02 -15.12 0.20
N ILE A 87 27.64 -14.45 -0.90
CA ILE A 87 26.98 -13.14 -0.92
C ILE A 87 25.47 -13.33 -0.97
N THR A 88 24.81 -13.24 0.19
CA THR A 88 23.38 -13.45 0.38
C THR A 88 22.79 -12.33 1.24
N GLY A 89 21.46 -12.26 1.33
CA GLY A 89 20.78 -11.30 2.20
C GLY A 89 21.19 -11.46 3.66
N LEU A 90 21.30 -12.69 4.16
CA LEU A 90 21.71 -12.88 5.55
C LEU A 90 23.20 -12.60 5.76
N SER A 91 24.08 -12.99 4.83
CA SER A 91 25.52 -12.77 4.99
C SER A 91 25.91 -11.29 4.92
N GLN A 92 25.17 -10.51 4.13
CA GLN A 92 25.36 -9.06 4.00
C GLN A 92 24.62 -8.25 5.08
N PHE A 93 23.87 -8.89 5.98
CA PHE A 93 23.09 -8.18 6.99
C PHE A 93 23.96 -7.56 8.09
N GLN A 94 24.98 -8.27 8.58
CA GLN A 94 25.85 -7.79 9.67
C GLN A 94 26.53 -6.43 9.40
N PRO A 95 27.19 -6.20 8.25
CA PRO A 95 27.75 -4.88 7.95
C PRO A 95 26.67 -3.80 7.85
N ALA A 96 25.48 -4.12 7.34
CA ALA A 96 24.36 -3.18 7.30
C ALA A 96 23.82 -2.85 8.70
N TRP A 97 23.71 -3.86 9.57
CA TRP A 97 23.29 -3.72 10.96
C TRP A 97 24.24 -2.81 11.74
N ALA A 98 25.54 -3.00 11.60
CA ALA A 98 26.55 -2.15 12.23
C ALA A 98 26.40 -0.68 11.79
N ALA A 99 26.17 -0.42 10.50
CA ALA A 99 25.92 0.92 9.99
C ALA A 99 24.60 1.52 10.52
N GLY A 100 23.54 0.72 10.62
CA GLY A 100 22.26 1.12 11.21
C GLY A 100 22.40 1.53 12.67
N GLN A 101 23.09 0.72 13.47
CA GLN A 101 23.35 0.98 14.88
C GLN A 101 24.27 2.17 15.12
N ALA A 102 25.26 2.40 14.24
CA ALA A 102 26.10 3.59 14.28
C ALA A 102 25.34 4.88 13.95
N TRP A 103 24.30 4.79 13.11
CA TRP A 103 23.42 5.92 12.80
C TRP A 103 22.45 6.23 13.94
N ALA A 104 21.80 5.22 14.52
CA ALA A 104 20.94 5.37 15.68
C ALA A 104 20.93 4.08 16.53
N ALA A 105 21.11 4.21 17.84
CA ALA A 105 21.15 3.06 18.75
C ALA A 105 19.80 2.31 18.85
N ASP A 106 18.70 2.94 18.45
CA ASP A 106 17.36 2.35 18.36
C ASP A 106 16.97 1.99 16.92
N ALA A 107 17.93 1.94 15.99
CA ALA A 107 17.67 1.53 14.61
C ALA A 107 17.18 0.07 14.55
N GLN A 108 16.06 -0.13 13.87
CA GLN A 108 15.40 -1.41 13.70
C GLN A 108 15.25 -1.73 12.22
N LEU A 109 15.54 -2.98 11.82
CA LEU A 109 15.39 -3.41 10.43
C LEU A 109 13.90 -3.42 10.06
N ILE A 110 13.57 -2.92 8.87
CA ILE A 110 12.18 -2.96 8.35
C ILE A 110 12.07 -3.73 7.03
N ALA A 111 13.16 -3.79 6.26
CA ALA A 111 13.19 -4.55 5.00
C ALA A 111 14.63 -4.79 4.53
N ALA A 112 14.83 -5.88 3.79
CA ALA A 112 16.02 -6.14 2.98
C ALA A 112 15.60 -6.40 1.53
N SER A 113 16.43 -6.04 0.55
CA SER A 113 16.10 -6.24 -0.87
C SER A 113 17.33 -6.32 -1.76
N ALA A 114 17.18 -7.01 -2.88
CA ALA A 114 18.17 -7.08 -3.94
C ALA A 114 17.49 -7.26 -5.30
N SER A 115 18.18 -6.86 -6.38
CA SER A 115 17.64 -6.92 -7.74
C SER A 115 18.66 -7.41 -8.75
N TRP A 116 18.28 -8.39 -9.57
CA TRP A 116 19.06 -8.87 -10.71
C TRP A 116 18.45 -8.34 -12.00
N PRO A 117 19.09 -7.36 -12.67
CA PRO A 117 18.60 -6.86 -13.94
C PRO A 117 18.93 -7.86 -15.06
N GLY A 118 17.92 -8.22 -15.87
CA GLY A 118 18.15 -8.94 -17.13
C GLY A 118 18.61 -10.39 -16.98
N VAL A 119 18.02 -11.15 -16.05
CA VAL A 119 18.34 -12.56 -15.84
C VAL A 119 18.03 -13.37 -17.10
N LEU A 120 19.01 -14.08 -17.64
CA LEU A 120 18.91 -14.87 -18.87
C LEU A 120 18.76 -16.38 -18.59
N SER A 121 19.18 -16.85 -17.43
CA SER A 121 19.16 -18.28 -17.10
C SER A 121 19.05 -18.52 -15.60
N VAL A 122 18.63 -19.73 -15.23
CA VAL A 122 18.51 -20.16 -13.82
C VAL A 122 19.85 -20.05 -13.09
N GLY A 123 20.98 -20.27 -13.78
CA GLY A 123 22.31 -20.16 -13.17
C GLY A 123 22.72 -18.74 -12.77
N GLN A 124 22.08 -17.71 -13.32
CA GLN A 124 22.31 -16.32 -12.93
C GLN A 124 21.47 -15.90 -11.72
N VAL A 125 20.40 -16.66 -11.43
CA VAL A 125 19.67 -16.52 -10.18
C VAL A 125 20.61 -16.98 -9.07
N GLY A 126 21.04 -16.06 -8.21
CA GLY A 126 22.02 -16.34 -7.15
C GLY A 126 23.44 -15.81 -7.38
N GLU A 127 23.71 -15.15 -8.52
CA GLU A 127 24.94 -14.38 -8.68
C GLU A 127 25.04 -13.25 -7.62
N PRO A 128 26.26 -12.89 -7.18
CA PRO A 128 26.46 -11.79 -6.22
C PRO A 128 25.79 -10.51 -6.68
N VAL A 129 25.12 -9.82 -5.76
CA VAL A 129 24.40 -8.58 -6.03
C VAL A 129 24.52 -7.63 -4.85
N GLN A 130 24.34 -6.34 -5.10
CA GLN A 130 24.23 -5.33 -4.06
C GLN A 130 22.93 -5.54 -3.26
N TRP A 131 23.04 -5.61 -1.95
CA TRP A 131 21.89 -5.68 -1.04
C TRP A 131 21.54 -4.30 -0.51
N SER A 132 20.26 -4.01 -0.34
CA SER A 132 19.77 -2.80 0.32
C SER A 132 18.93 -3.14 1.54
N TYR A 133 19.28 -2.55 2.67
CA TYR A 133 18.59 -2.69 3.94
C TYR A 133 17.98 -1.35 4.33
N ARG A 134 16.78 -1.39 4.90
CA ARG A 134 16.10 -0.20 5.40
C ARG A 134 15.97 -0.31 6.91
N PHE A 135 16.41 0.72 7.61
CA PHE A 135 16.31 0.83 9.06
C PHE A 135 15.41 2.00 9.44
N TYR A 136 14.63 1.83 10.50
CA TYR A 136 13.82 2.89 11.10
C TYR A 136 14.31 3.16 12.53
N SER A 137 14.42 4.44 12.89
CA SER A 137 14.67 4.87 14.26
C SER A 137 13.41 5.56 14.81
N PRO A 138 12.76 4.98 15.85
CA PRO A 138 11.63 5.62 16.52
C PRO A 138 11.96 6.99 17.12
N SER A 139 13.16 7.15 17.71
CA SER A 139 13.59 8.41 18.34
C SER A 139 13.84 9.52 17.31
N LEU A 140 14.40 9.18 16.16
CA LEU A 140 14.64 10.15 15.07
C LEU A 140 13.41 10.34 14.18
N GLN A 141 12.49 9.37 14.17
CA GLN A 141 11.37 9.26 13.23
C GLN A 141 11.84 9.33 11.76
N ARG A 142 12.94 8.66 11.44
CA ARG A 142 13.57 8.69 10.11
C ARG A 142 13.91 7.30 9.62
N LEU A 143 14.26 7.21 8.34
CA LEU A 143 14.81 6.00 7.74
C LEU A 143 16.27 6.19 7.35
N LEU A 144 17.02 5.11 7.49
CA LEU A 144 18.31 4.93 6.86
C LEU A 144 18.18 3.83 5.81
N ILE A 145 18.68 4.11 4.61
CA ILE A 145 18.88 3.09 3.58
C ILE A 145 20.36 2.77 3.54
N THR A 146 20.69 1.54 3.85
CA THR A 146 22.05 1.02 3.72
C THR A 146 22.14 0.18 2.46
N LYS A 147 23.18 0.37 1.66
CA LYS A 147 23.51 -0.48 0.52
C LYS A 147 24.83 -1.17 0.82
N VAL A 148 24.88 -2.47 0.61
CA VAL A 148 26.07 -3.27 0.82
C VAL A 148 26.44 -3.95 -0.49
N GLU A 149 27.63 -3.63 -0.99
CA GLU A 149 28.19 -4.21 -2.19
C GLU A 149 28.70 -5.64 -1.92
N PRO A 150 28.89 -6.48 -2.96
CA PRO A 150 29.42 -7.84 -2.80
C PRO A 150 30.77 -7.94 -2.09
N ASP A 151 31.56 -6.87 -2.05
CA ASP A 151 32.84 -6.79 -1.33
C ASP A 151 32.71 -6.27 0.12
N ASN A 152 31.48 -6.19 0.64
CA ASN A 152 31.10 -5.65 1.93
C ASN A 152 31.31 -4.14 2.10
N GLN A 153 31.54 -3.38 1.01
CA GLN A 153 31.51 -1.92 1.11
C GLN A 153 30.10 -1.42 1.41
N VAL A 154 29.99 -0.56 2.41
CA VAL A 154 28.71 -0.03 2.90
C VAL A 154 28.57 1.43 2.51
N THR A 155 27.47 1.76 1.83
CA THR A 155 27.05 3.15 1.61
C THR A 155 25.69 3.40 2.27
N THR A 156 25.48 4.60 2.78
CA THR A 156 24.24 4.95 3.49
C THR A 156 23.59 6.19 2.90
N VAL A 157 22.26 6.21 2.92
CA VAL A 157 21.44 7.35 2.51
C VAL A 157 20.34 7.54 3.54
N GLU A 158 20.35 8.68 4.22
CA GLU A 158 19.31 9.04 5.18
C GLU A 158 18.09 9.64 4.44
N HIS A 159 16.89 9.27 4.88
CA HIS A 159 15.67 9.91 4.44
C HIS A 159 15.48 11.27 5.14
N VAL A 160 15.36 12.34 4.35
CA VAL A 160 15.33 13.72 4.85
C VAL A 160 14.05 14.03 5.66
N GLY A 161 12.93 13.38 5.32
CA GLY A 161 11.63 13.60 5.95
C GLY A 161 11.43 12.84 7.25
N LYS A 162 10.68 13.43 8.19
CA LYS A 162 10.15 12.68 9.32
C LYS A 162 9.01 11.76 8.88
N ILE A 163 8.96 10.57 9.45
CA ILE A 163 7.92 9.58 9.22
C ILE A 163 6.93 9.63 10.38
N THR A 164 5.70 10.03 10.06
CA THR A 164 4.60 10.17 11.03
C THR A 164 3.95 8.85 11.39
N LEU A 165 3.94 7.88 10.47
CA LEU A 165 3.42 6.54 10.67
C LEU A 165 4.59 5.53 10.67
N PRO A 166 4.99 4.98 11.84
CA PRO A 166 6.09 4.03 11.91
C PRO A 166 5.86 2.83 10.96
N PRO A 167 6.88 2.45 10.17
CA PRO A 167 6.81 1.23 9.35
C PRO A 167 6.75 -0.01 10.24
N PRO A 168 6.20 -1.13 9.74
CA PRO A 168 6.27 -2.40 10.46
C PRO A 168 7.73 -2.82 10.60
N ILE A 169 8.10 -3.19 11.82
CA ILE A 169 9.44 -3.67 12.15
C ILE A 169 9.57 -5.12 11.72
N LEU A 170 10.75 -5.47 11.22
CA LEU A 170 11.09 -6.83 10.85
C LEU A 170 11.67 -7.54 12.07
N ASP A 171 11.04 -8.62 12.50
CA ASP A 171 11.61 -9.49 13.52
C ASP A 171 12.73 -10.34 12.91
N THR A 172 13.96 -10.00 13.25
CA THR A 172 15.16 -10.67 12.73
C THR A 172 15.34 -12.08 13.28
N ASP A 173 14.76 -12.39 14.45
CA ASP A 173 14.90 -13.71 15.06
C ASP A 173 14.03 -14.75 14.33
N SER A 174 12.96 -14.31 13.69
CA SER A 174 12.09 -15.12 12.84
C SER A 174 12.58 -15.26 11.39
N TRP A 175 13.67 -14.59 11.01
CA TRP A 175 14.26 -14.70 9.68
C TRP A 175 15.27 -15.87 9.64
N LEU A 176 14.78 -17.06 9.30
CA LEU A 176 15.58 -18.30 9.27
C LEU A 176 15.96 -18.75 7.86
N ILE A 177 15.11 -18.46 6.88
CA ILE A 177 15.31 -18.77 5.46
C ILE A 177 16.03 -17.62 4.80
N ASP A 178 17.19 -17.88 4.20
CA ASP A 178 17.94 -16.89 3.43
C ASP A 178 17.46 -16.82 1.96
N SER A 179 17.87 -15.75 1.29
CA SER A 179 17.59 -15.42 -0.09
C SER A 179 17.85 -16.54 -1.12
N PRO A 180 18.91 -17.38 -1.06
CA PRO A 180 19.07 -18.44 -2.06
C PRO A 180 17.97 -19.50 -1.98
N ALA A 181 17.52 -19.83 -0.76
CA ALA A 181 16.43 -20.77 -0.56
C ALA A 181 15.08 -20.18 -1.02
N ALA A 182 14.82 -18.90 -0.72
CA ALA A 182 13.64 -18.19 -1.24
C ALA A 182 13.63 -18.15 -2.78
N LEU A 183 14.79 -17.91 -3.42
CA LEU A 183 14.93 -17.95 -4.87
C LEU A 183 14.70 -19.35 -5.46
N ALA A 184 15.20 -20.40 -4.80
CA ALA A 184 14.96 -21.79 -5.22
C ALA A 184 13.46 -22.13 -5.17
N ILE A 185 12.77 -21.74 -4.10
CA ILE A 185 11.32 -21.90 -3.97
C ILE A 185 10.59 -21.15 -5.09
N TRP A 186 10.96 -19.90 -5.38
CA TRP A 186 10.35 -19.16 -6.49
C TRP A 186 10.53 -19.87 -7.84
N LEU A 187 11.72 -20.44 -8.09
CA LEU A 187 11.98 -21.23 -9.30
C LEU A 187 11.07 -22.46 -9.39
N ASP A 188 10.92 -23.19 -8.28
CA ASP A 188 10.06 -24.37 -8.17
C ASP A 188 8.56 -24.06 -8.37
N TYR A 189 8.12 -22.87 -7.97
CA TYR A 189 6.72 -22.44 -8.12
C TYR A 189 6.39 -21.83 -9.48
N GLY A 190 7.26 -22.00 -10.48
CA GLY A 190 7.02 -21.57 -11.86
C GLY A 190 7.93 -20.45 -12.35
N GLY A 191 8.78 -19.90 -11.48
CA GLY A 191 9.79 -18.91 -11.85
C GLY A 191 10.78 -19.42 -12.89
N ALA A 192 11.14 -20.71 -12.84
CA ALA A 192 12.03 -21.32 -13.83
C ALA A 192 11.40 -21.39 -15.23
N GLU A 193 10.11 -21.71 -15.31
CA GLU A 193 9.35 -21.71 -16.57
C GLU A 193 9.19 -20.29 -17.12
N LEU A 194 8.88 -19.33 -16.24
CA LEU A 194 8.80 -17.92 -16.61
C LEU A 194 10.12 -17.43 -17.21
N LEU A 195 11.24 -17.72 -16.56
CA LEU A 195 12.57 -17.32 -17.02
C LEU A 195 12.95 -17.96 -18.36
N ARG A 196 12.55 -19.22 -18.59
CA ARG A 196 12.78 -19.90 -19.87
C ARG A 196 12.00 -19.26 -21.02
N ARG A 197 10.77 -18.83 -20.75
CA ARG A 197 9.91 -18.16 -21.76
C ARG A 197 10.31 -16.71 -22.00
N ASN A 198 10.78 -16.03 -20.95
CA ASN A 198 11.09 -14.60 -20.96
C ASN A 198 12.54 -14.36 -20.49
N PRO A 199 13.56 -14.70 -21.30
CA PRO A 199 14.95 -14.35 -20.99
C PRO A 199 15.12 -12.83 -20.95
N GLY A 200 15.87 -12.33 -19.99
CA GLY A 200 16.05 -10.89 -19.75
C GLY A 200 15.08 -10.32 -18.71
N LEU A 201 14.44 -11.18 -17.91
CA LEU A 201 13.53 -10.80 -16.84
C LEU A 201 14.25 -10.04 -15.72
N GLU A 202 13.61 -9.02 -15.17
CA GLU A 202 14.08 -8.33 -13.96
C GLU A 202 13.58 -9.09 -12.74
N LEU A 203 14.51 -9.54 -11.89
CA LEU A 203 14.19 -10.27 -10.68
C LEU A 203 14.42 -9.35 -9.48
N LEU A 204 13.39 -9.17 -8.66
CA LEU A 204 13.45 -8.41 -7.41
C LEU A 204 13.13 -9.36 -6.25
N VAL A 205 13.95 -9.32 -5.21
CA VAL A 205 13.71 -10.04 -3.96
C VAL A 205 13.61 -9.03 -2.84
N GLN A 206 12.60 -9.19 -1.99
CA GLN A 206 12.41 -8.32 -0.82
C GLN A 206 12.00 -9.15 0.39
N LEU A 207 12.72 -9.00 1.50
CA LEU A 207 12.31 -9.43 2.82
C LEU A 207 11.57 -8.29 3.51
N ARG A 208 10.36 -8.52 4.00
CA ARG A 208 9.53 -7.52 4.70
C ARG A 208 8.47 -8.18 5.57
N THR A 209 7.86 -7.40 6.45
CA THR A 209 6.60 -7.78 7.12
C THR A 209 5.42 -7.34 6.24
N ILE A 210 4.37 -8.16 6.15
CA ILE A 210 3.11 -7.81 5.46
C ILE A 210 1.93 -7.79 6.43
N LYS A 211 0.90 -7.02 6.08
CA LYS A 211 -0.32 -6.96 6.88
C LYS A 211 -0.99 -8.34 6.91
N ASN A 212 -1.52 -8.73 8.07
CA ASN A 212 -2.21 -10.01 8.29
C ASN A 212 -1.33 -11.27 8.15
N TYR A 213 0.00 -11.13 8.22
CA TYR A 213 0.90 -12.27 8.35
C TYR A 213 1.77 -12.12 9.61
N PRO A 214 1.92 -13.17 10.44
CA PRO A 214 2.58 -13.04 11.75
C PRO A 214 4.10 -12.88 11.68
N GLY A 215 4.74 -13.26 10.56
CA GLY A 215 6.20 -13.27 10.42
C GLY A 215 6.74 -12.42 9.28
N PRO A 216 8.08 -12.34 9.14
CA PRO A 216 8.71 -11.83 7.94
C PRO A 216 8.42 -12.75 6.75
N VAL A 217 8.27 -12.16 5.58
CA VAL A 217 8.09 -12.88 4.31
C VAL A 217 9.12 -12.43 3.29
N TRP A 218 9.61 -13.38 2.51
CA TRP A 218 10.26 -13.11 1.24
C TRP A 218 9.21 -12.90 0.16
N MET A 219 9.37 -11.85 -0.62
CA MET A 219 8.62 -11.58 -1.83
C MET A 219 9.59 -11.62 -2.99
N VAL A 220 9.44 -12.63 -3.85
CA VAL A 220 10.26 -12.81 -5.05
C VAL A 220 9.40 -12.47 -6.26
N ILE A 221 9.82 -11.47 -7.02
CA ILE A 221 9.07 -10.86 -8.11
C ILE A 221 9.89 -11.00 -9.38
N GLY A 222 9.33 -11.67 -10.38
CA GLY A 222 9.82 -11.62 -11.75
C GLY A 222 9.00 -10.68 -12.61
N LEU A 223 9.66 -9.72 -13.26
CA LEU A 223 9.06 -8.73 -14.16
C LEU A 223 9.62 -8.89 -15.58
N ASP A 224 8.74 -9.21 -16.55
CA ASP A 224 9.07 -9.08 -17.97
C ASP A 224 8.84 -7.63 -18.40
N LYS A 225 9.93 -6.88 -18.65
CA LYS A 225 9.84 -5.47 -19.07
C LYS A 225 9.16 -5.28 -20.43
N ARG A 226 9.13 -6.31 -21.29
CA ARG A 226 8.53 -6.22 -22.63
C ARG A 226 7.02 -6.37 -22.57
N THR A 227 6.51 -7.34 -21.82
CA THR A 227 5.06 -7.58 -21.70
C THR A 227 4.43 -6.86 -20.52
N GLN A 228 5.24 -6.39 -19.56
CA GLN A 228 4.83 -5.89 -18.25
C GLN A 228 4.15 -6.96 -17.38
N ASP A 229 4.36 -8.25 -17.71
CA ASP A 229 3.87 -9.36 -16.89
C ASP A 229 4.70 -9.46 -15.60
N ILE A 230 3.99 -9.68 -14.50
CA ILE A 230 4.56 -9.81 -13.15
C ILE A 230 4.18 -11.17 -12.59
N PHE A 231 5.17 -11.87 -12.03
CA PHE A 231 4.97 -13.11 -11.30
C PHE A 231 5.56 -12.99 -9.90
N VAL A 232 4.72 -13.13 -8.88
CA VAL A 232 5.08 -12.93 -7.47
C VAL A 232 4.91 -14.23 -6.70
N VAL A 233 5.91 -14.60 -5.91
CA VAL A 233 5.78 -15.63 -4.88
C VAL A 233 6.12 -15.01 -3.53
N VAL A 234 5.22 -15.15 -2.57
CA VAL A 234 5.39 -14.75 -1.18
C VAL A 234 5.64 -15.98 -0.34
N ILE A 235 6.75 -15.98 0.39
CA ILE A 235 7.33 -17.14 1.06
C ILE A 235 7.54 -16.75 2.53
N ASP A 236 7.10 -17.59 3.45
CA ASP A 236 7.39 -17.46 4.88
C ASP A 236 8.92 -17.51 5.09
N ALA A 237 9.48 -16.51 5.77
CA ALA A 237 10.93 -16.42 5.97
C ALA A 237 11.44 -17.23 7.18
N ALA A 238 10.58 -17.88 7.95
CA ALA A 238 10.93 -18.85 8.99
C ALA A 238 10.90 -20.29 8.47
N GLU A 239 9.86 -20.66 7.72
CA GLU A 239 9.58 -22.04 7.31
C GLU A 239 9.87 -22.33 5.83
N GLY A 240 9.91 -21.30 4.98
CA GLY A 240 10.06 -21.47 3.53
C GLY A 240 8.79 -21.95 2.83
N THR A 241 7.64 -21.86 3.50
CA THR A 241 6.35 -22.22 2.93
C THR A 241 5.81 -21.09 2.06
N VAL A 242 5.16 -21.43 0.94
CA VAL A 242 4.55 -20.41 0.06
C VAL A 242 3.22 -19.95 0.65
N VAL A 243 3.15 -18.66 0.98
CA VAL A 243 1.99 -17.97 1.54
C VAL A 243 1.03 -17.53 0.43
N SER A 244 1.56 -17.09 -0.70
CA SER A 244 0.78 -16.64 -1.87
C SER A 244 1.61 -16.71 -3.14
N THR A 245 0.94 -16.96 -4.27
CA THR A 245 1.50 -16.83 -5.62
C THR A 245 0.78 -15.74 -6.44
N ASP A 246 -0.08 -14.97 -5.79
CA ASP A 246 -0.90 -13.95 -6.41
C ASP A 246 -0.39 -12.56 -6.02
N SER A 247 -0.37 -11.65 -6.99
CA SER A 247 -0.02 -10.24 -6.82
C SER A 247 -1.09 -9.45 -6.05
N SER A 248 -2.22 -10.08 -5.71
CA SER A 248 -3.36 -9.47 -5.01
C SER A 248 -3.17 -9.24 -3.50
N LEU A 249 -2.03 -9.62 -2.92
CA LEU A 249 -1.71 -9.19 -1.55
C LEU A 249 -1.50 -7.68 -1.54
N GLU A 250 -2.38 -6.93 -0.87
CA GLU A 250 -2.27 -5.49 -0.67
C GLU A 250 -0.85 -5.15 -0.15
N LEU A 251 -0.05 -4.54 -1.02
CA LEU A 251 1.33 -4.10 -0.74
C LEU A 251 1.37 -2.91 0.20
#